data_AF-A0A354I3D1-F1
#
_entry.id   AF-A0A354I3D1-F1
#
_cell.length_a   1.000
_cell.length_b   1.000
_cell.length_c   1.000
_cell.angle_alpha   90.00
_cell.angle_beta   90.00
_cell.angle_gamma   90.00
#
_symmetry.space_group_name_H-M   'P 1'
#
loop_
_entity.id
_entity.type
_entity.pdbx_description
1 polymer ?
#
loop_
_entity_poly.entity_id
_entity_poly.type
_entity_poly.pdbx_seq_one_letter_code
_entity_poly.pdbx_strand_id
1 'polypeptide(L)'
;MKALIDTCVIVDVLQKREPFYQDAMDIVLFVSNRQFSGVLTAKALSDIYYILRRSIHNEDEVRQLLHTLFMLFDVEDTFSTDCQIALSSPIKDYEDAIMVQTAIRTGADCIITRNLRDYKLAPLPIFSPKEFLKKITEEKASEE
;
A
#
# COMPACT_ATOMS: atom_id res chain seq x y z
N MET A 1 14.37 2.60 1.98
CA MET A 1 13.19 3.19 1.30
C MET A 1 11.95 2.94 2.14
N LYS A 2 11.05 3.93 2.24
CA LYS A 2 9.71 3.86 2.84
C LYS A 2 8.69 3.89 1.71
N ALA A 3 7.88 2.84 1.56
CA ALA A 3 6.88 2.76 0.49
C ALA A 3 5.48 2.61 1.08
N LEU A 4 4.56 3.48 0.64
CA LEU A 4 3.14 3.34 0.99
C LEU A 4 2.50 2.32 0.06
N ILE A 5 1.86 1.32 0.65
CA ILE A 5 1.23 0.22 -0.08
C ILE A 5 -0.26 0.50 -0.20
N ASP A 6 -0.76 0.50 -1.43
CA ASP A 6 -2.18 0.62 -1.71
C ASP A 6 -2.95 -0.58 -1.12
N THR A 7 -4.10 -0.29 -0.52
CA THR A 7 -5.09 -1.24 -0.03
C THR A 7 -5.28 -2.44 -0.96
N CYS A 8 -5.36 -2.21 -2.28
CA CYS A 8 -5.63 -3.28 -3.23
C CYS A 8 -4.52 -4.35 -3.26
N VAL A 9 -3.26 -3.97 -3.10
CA VAL A 9 -2.12 -4.90 -3.10
C VAL A 9 -2.21 -5.83 -1.88
N ILE A 10 -2.55 -5.30 -0.71
CA ILE A 10 -2.74 -6.12 0.50
C ILE A 10 -3.92 -7.08 0.35
N VAL A 11 -5.02 -6.59 -0.22
CA VAL A 11 -6.20 -7.43 -0.47
C VAL A 11 -5.89 -8.53 -1.48
N ASP A 12 -5.05 -8.26 -2.49
CA ASP A 12 -4.64 -9.27 -3.48
C ASP A 12 -3.93 -10.45 -2.82
N VAL A 13 -3.10 -10.21 -1.80
CA VAL A 13 -2.48 -11.26 -0.98
C VAL A 13 -3.51 -11.99 -0.12
N LEU A 14 -4.29 -11.25 0.67
CA LEU A 14 -5.20 -11.83 1.66
C LEU A 14 -6.34 -12.63 1.03
N GLN A 15 -6.75 -12.30 -0.20
CA GLN A 15 -7.77 -13.04 -0.95
C GLN A 15 -7.22 -13.90 -2.10
N LYS A 16 -5.89 -13.99 -2.25
CA LYS A 16 -5.24 -14.76 -3.34
C LYS A 16 -5.77 -14.41 -4.74
N ARG A 17 -5.83 -13.12 -5.06
CA ARG A 17 -6.40 -12.62 -6.31
C ARG A 17 -5.42 -12.73 -7.47
N GLU A 18 -5.67 -13.67 -8.38
CA GLU A 18 -4.93 -13.79 -9.62
C GLU A 18 -5.36 -12.73 -10.66
N PRO A 19 -4.44 -12.19 -11.49
CA PRO A 19 -3.01 -12.56 -11.62
C PRO A 19 -2.06 -11.75 -10.71
N PHE A 20 -2.59 -10.98 -9.75
CA PHE A 20 -1.81 -10.02 -8.97
C PHE A 20 -1.15 -10.62 -7.73
N TYR A 21 -1.61 -11.80 -7.30
CA TYR A 21 -1.23 -12.43 -6.06
C TYR A 21 0.28 -12.60 -5.90
N GLN A 22 0.97 -13.11 -6.92
CA GLN A 22 2.39 -13.45 -6.80
C GLN A 22 3.25 -12.21 -6.52
N ASP A 23 3.15 -11.18 -7.38
CA ASP A 23 3.92 -9.95 -7.19
C ASP A 23 3.54 -9.24 -5.87
N ALA A 24 2.26 -9.28 -5.47
CA ALA A 24 1.82 -8.70 -4.21
C ALA A 24 2.35 -9.46 -2.98
N MET A 25 2.42 -10.80 -3.05
CA MET A 25 3.01 -11.62 -1.99
C MET A 25 4.50 -11.35 -1.84
N ASP A 26 5.21 -11.18 -2.96
CA ASP A 26 6.63 -10.85 -2.96
C ASP A 26 6.89 -9.47 -2.32
N ILE A 27 5.99 -8.48 -2.51
CA ILE A 27 6.03 -7.21 -1.78
C ILE A 27 5.95 -7.45 -0.26
N VAL A 28 4.99 -8.24 0.21
CA VAL A 28 4.84 -8.56 1.65
C VAL A 28 6.08 -9.28 2.18
N LEU A 29 6.65 -10.21 1.41
CA LEU A 29 7.85 -10.94 1.77
C LEU A 29 9.07 -10.01 1.89
N PHE A 30 9.23 -9.05 0.98
CA PHE A 30 10.31 -8.07 1.03
C PHE A 30 10.18 -7.17 2.27
N VAL A 31 8.96 -6.75 2.62
CA VAL A 31 8.69 -6.02 3.88
C VAL A 31 9.06 -6.87 5.09
N SER A 32 8.59 -8.12 5.14
CA SER A 32 8.89 -9.05 6.24
C SER A 32 10.39 -9.30 6.40
N ASN A 33 11.13 -9.35 5.31
CA ASN A 33 12.59 -9.51 5.28
C ASN A 33 13.34 -8.19 5.48
N ARG A 34 12.65 -7.11 5.88
CA ARG A 34 13.21 -5.77 6.14
C ARG A 34 13.99 -5.22 4.95
N GLN A 35 13.61 -5.61 3.73
CA GLN A 35 14.26 -5.14 2.51
C GLN A 35 13.94 -3.68 2.22
N PHE A 36 12.77 -3.21 2.67
CA PHE A 36 12.33 -1.82 2.75
C PHE A 36 11.24 -1.68 3.83
N SER A 37 10.87 -0.45 4.20
CA SER A 37 9.78 -0.19 5.14
C SER A 37 8.45 -0.05 4.41
N GLY A 38 7.51 -0.98 4.65
CA GLY A 38 6.16 -0.91 4.11
C GLY A 38 5.23 -0.13 5.04
N VAL A 39 4.38 0.71 4.46
CA VAL A 39 3.43 1.57 5.19
C VAL A 39 2.02 1.34 4.70
N LEU A 40 1.06 1.30 5.62
CA LEU A 40 -0.38 1.32 5.33
C LEU A 40 -1.01 2.57 5.94
N THR A 41 -2.09 3.06 5.34
CA THR A 41 -2.91 4.09 5.99
C THR A 41 -3.88 3.43 6.98
N ALA A 42 -4.24 4.13 8.06
CA ALA A 42 -5.28 3.67 8.98
C ALA A 42 -6.63 3.45 8.28
N LYS A 43 -6.94 4.26 7.24
CA LYS A 43 -8.11 4.07 6.37
C LYS A 43 -8.03 2.74 5.62
N ALA A 44 -6.87 2.39 5.05
CA ALA A 44 -6.67 1.12 4.35
C ALA A 44 -7.04 -0.08 5.23
N LEU A 45 -6.70 -0.06 6.53
CA LEU A 45 -7.09 -1.15 7.45
C LEU A 45 -8.61 -1.29 7.61
N SER A 46 -9.34 -0.17 7.62
CA SER A 46 -10.81 -0.17 7.67
C SER A 46 -11.40 -0.76 6.38
N ASP A 47 -10.82 -0.41 5.22
CA ASP A 47 -11.23 -0.97 3.93
C ASP A 47 -10.94 -2.48 3.85
N ILE A 48 -9.74 -2.90 4.29
CA ILE A 48 -9.33 -4.31 4.34
C ILE A 48 -10.28 -5.09 5.24
N TYR A 49 -10.59 -4.59 6.45
CA TYR A 49 -11.56 -5.21 7.34
C TYR A 49 -12.91 -5.41 6.64
N TYR A 50 -13.43 -4.36 6.02
CA TYR A 50 -14.72 -4.40 5.33
C TYR A 50 -14.73 -5.44 4.20
N ILE A 51 -13.66 -5.52 3.42
CA ILE A 51 -13.52 -6.47 2.31
C ILE A 51 -13.41 -7.92 2.85
N LEU A 52 -12.56 -8.17 3.84
CA LEU A 52 -12.31 -9.51 4.38
C LEU A 52 -13.50 -10.07 5.14
N ARG A 53 -14.20 -9.24 5.92
CA ARG A 53 -15.41 -9.66 6.64
C ARG A 53 -16.47 -10.23 5.69
N ARG A 54 -16.56 -9.68 4.48
CA ARG A 54 -17.50 -10.15 3.45
C ARG A 54 -17.09 -11.45 2.79
N SER A 55 -15.82 -11.84 2.84
CA SER A 55 -15.32 -13.06 2.19
C SER A 55 -15.08 -14.23 3.16
N ILE A 56 -14.57 -13.96 4.37
CA ILE A 56 -14.13 -14.99 5.33
C ILE A 56 -15.28 -15.43 6.25
N HIS A 57 -16.24 -14.55 6.53
CA HIS A 57 -17.38 -14.79 7.43
C HIS A 57 -17.01 -15.28 8.84
N ASN A 58 -15.76 -15.07 9.28
CA ASN A 58 -15.25 -15.35 10.62
C ASN A 58 -14.54 -14.10 11.15
N GLU A 59 -15.08 -13.49 12.21
CA GLU A 59 -14.59 -12.23 12.76
C GLU A 59 -13.21 -12.38 13.41
N ASP A 60 -12.97 -13.48 14.13
CA ASP A 60 -11.69 -13.70 14.82
C ASP A 60 -10.54 -13.90 13.83
N GLU A 61 -10.81 -14.63 12.74
CA GLU A 61 -9.84 -14.83 11.66
C GLU A 61 -9.50 -13.49 10.96
N VAL A 62 -10.52 -12.66 10.67
CA VAL A 62 -10.29 -11.32 10.08
C VAL A 62 -9.45 -10.45 11.00
N ARG A 63 -9.71 -10.45 12.31
CA ARG A 63 -8.93 -9.69 13.29
C ARG A 63 -7.49 -10.19 13.40
N GLN A 64 -7.27 -11.50 13.34
CA GLN A 64 -5.92 -12.07 13.32
C GLN A 64 -5.12 -11.64 12.08
N LEU A 65 -5.77 -11.57 10.91
CA LEU A 65 -5.14 -11.05 9.70
C LEU A 65 -4.76 -9.57 9.85
N LEU A 66 -5.64 -8.73 10.41
CA LEU A 66 -5.30 -7.32 10.69
C LEU A 66 -4.16 -7.18 11.70
N HIS A 67 -4.14 -8.00 12.75
CA HIS A 67 -3.01 -8.04 13.69
C HIS A 67 -1.70 -8.36 12.99
N THR A 68 -1.73 -9.28 12.02
CA THR A 68 -0.54 -9.63 11.22
C THR A 68 -0.06 -8.43 10.40
N LEU A 69 -0.97 -7.61 9.86
CA LEU A 69 -0.59 -6.39 9.14
C LEU A 69 0.14 -5.39 10.07
N PHE A 70 -0.32 -5.18 11.31
CA PHE A 70 0.38 -4.32 12.28
C PHE A 70 1.77 -4.83 12.68
N MET A 71 2.02 -6.14 12.57
CA MET A 71 3.34 -6.72 12.84
C MET A 71 4.32 -6.51 11.68
N LEU A 72 3.80 -6.36 10.46
CA LEU A 72 4.59 -6.28 9.23
C LEU A 72 4.78 -4.84 8.72
N PHE A 73 3.77 -3.98 8.90
CA PHE A 73 3.71 -2.66 8.31
C PHE A 73 3.64 -1.58 9.39
N ASP A 74 4.28 -0.45 9.12
CA ASP A 74 3.99 0.78 9.84
C ASP A 74 2.60 1.28 9.41
N VAL A 75 1.79 1.76 10.36
CA VAL A 75 0.45 2.27 10.08
C VAL A 75 0.41 3.76 10.38
N GLU A 76 0.13 4.55 9.36
CA GLU A 76 0.08 6.01 9.43
C GLU A 76 -1.38 6.50 9.38
N ASP A 77 -1.70 7.48 10.21
CA ASP A 77 -3.00 8.14 10.18
C ASP A 77 -3.14 9.05 8.96
N THR A 78 -4.37 9.22 8.48
CA THR A 78 -4.73 10.26 7.51
C THR A 78 -5.22 11.49 8.27
N PHE A 79 -4.60 12.63 8.06
CA PHE A 79 -4.94 13.86 8.76
C PHE A 79 -6.02 14.65 8.01
N SER A 80 -6.77 15.49 8.73
CA SER A 80 -7.75 16.38 8.11
C SER A 80 -7.14 17.34 7.09
N THR A 81 -5.85 17.67 7.25
CA THR A 81 -5.07 18.46 6.28
C THR A 81 -4.85 17.70 4.98
N ASP A 82 -4.61 16.39 5.03
CA ASP A 82 -4.42 15.55 3.84
C ASP A 82 -5.72 15.56 3.01
N CYS A 83 -6.86 15.41 3.69
CA CYS A 83 -8.18 15.50 3.09
C CYS A 83 -8.47 16.88 2.47
N GLN A 84 -8.10 17.96 3.15
CA GLN A 84 -8.31 19.32 2.66
C GLN A 84 -7.45 19.64 1.44
N ILE A 85 -6.17 19.29 1.46
CA ILE A 85 -5.27 19.52 0.33
C ILE A 85 -5.71 18.67 -0.87
N ALA A 86 -6.14 17.43 -0.64
CA ALA A 86 -6.63 16.52 -1.69
C ALA A 86 -7.82 17.09 -2.47
N LEU A 87 -8.63 18.00 -1.90
CA LEU A 87 -9.75 18.64 -2.63
C LEU A 87 -9.30 19.50 -3.82
N SER A 88 -8.06 19.99 -3.78
CA SER A 88 -7.46 20.76 -4.88
C SER A 88 -6.54 19.90 -5.75
N SER A 89 -6.52 18.58 -5.54
CA SER A 89 -5.67 17.65 -6.28
C SER A 89 -6.12 17.54 -7.75
N PRO A 90 -5.18 17.43 -8.70
CA PRO A 90 -5.51 17.09 -10.07
C PRO A 90 -5.84 15.59 -10.26
N ILE A 91 -5.59 14.75 -9.25
CA ILE A 91 -5.98 13.34 -9.24
C ILE A 91 -7.51 13.26 -9.16
N LYS A 92 -8.11 12.52 -10.10
CA LYS A 92 -9.57 12.47 -10.26
C LYS A 92 -10.26 11.71 -9.12
N ASP A 93 -9.67 10.60 -8.69
CA ASP A 93 -10.20 9.84 -7.56
C ASP A 93 -9.76 10.49 -6.25
N TYR A 94 -10.74 10.80 -5.40
CA TYR A 94 -10.47 11.52 -4.16
C TYR A 94 -9.78 10.65 -3.11
N GLU A 95 -10.05 9.34 -3.08
CA GLU A 95 -9.39 8.42 -2.15
C GLU A 95 -7.91 8.28 -2.50
N ASP A 96 -7.60 8.16 -3.79
CA ASP A 96 -6.22 8.15 -4.28
C ASP A 96 -5.52 9.49 -4.01
N ALA A 97 -6.23 10.61 -4.18
CA ALA A 97 -5.70 11.94 -3.87
C ALA A 97 -5.33 12.07 -2.37
N ILE A 98 -6.19 11.57 -1.47
CA ILE A 98 -5.91 11.52 -0.02
C ILE A 98 -4.71 10.63 0.27
N MET A 99 -4.63 9.46 -0.36
CA MET A 99 -3.52 8.52 -0.18
C MET A 99 -2.20 9.16 -0.59
N VAL A 100 -2.18 9.89 -1.71
CA VAL A 100 -1.02 10.67 -2.17
C VAL A 100 -0.62 11.75 -1.16
N GLN A 101 -1.56 12.54 -0.64
CA GLN A 101 -1.24 13.56 0.37
C GLN A 101 -0.71 12.93 1.66
N THR A 102 -1.29 11.80 2.09
CA THR A 102 -0.81 11.05 3.26
C THR A 102 0.61 10.52 3.03
N ALA A 103 0.89 9.98 1.83
CA ALA A 103 2.23 9.50 1.46
C ALA A 103 3.27 10.63 1.52
N ILE A 104 2.95 11.79 0.95
CA ILE A 104 3.84 12.97 0.97
C ILE A 104 4.12 13.43 2.39
N ARG A 105 3.06 13.64 3.20
CA ARG A 105 3.21 14.13 4.58
C ARG A 105 4.00 13.17 5.46
N THR A 106 3.82 11.86 5.28
CA THR A 106 4.50 10.82 6.08
C THR A 106 5.90 10.50 5.58
N GLY A 107 6.37 11.18 4.52
CA GLY A 107 7.70 11.02 3.96
C GLY A 107 7.90 9.67 3.26
N ALA A 108 6.87 9.13 2.62
CA ALA A 108 7.02 7.97 1.75
C ALA A 108 7.80 8.33 0.49
N ASP A 109 8.77 7.49 0.13
CA ASP A 109 9.59 7.64 -1.07
C ASP A 109 8.80 7.28 -2.35
N CYS A 110 7.79 6.42 -2.22
CA CYS A 110 6.93 6.00 -3.32
C CYS A 110 5.60 5.42 -2.85
N ILE A 111 4.68 5.21 -3.81
CA ILE A 111 3.45 4.42 -3.62
C ILE A 111 3.52 3.18 -4.50
N ILE A 112 3.11 2.04 -3.94
CA ILE A 112 3.00 0.77 -4.64
C ILE A 112 1.52 0.44 -4.86
N THR A 113 1.09 0.43 -6.12
CA THR A 113 -0.31 0.20 -6.52
C THR A 113 -0.38 -0.51 -7.88
N ARG A 114 -1.42 -1.31 -8.09
CA ARG A 114 -1.74 -1.84 -9.43
C ARG A 114 -2.42 -0.81 -10.34
N ASN A 115 -2.94 0.29 -9.78
CA ASN A 115 -3.74 1.29 -10.47
C ASN A 115 -2.91 2.49 -10.97
N LEU A 116 -1.77 2.22 -11.63
CA LEU A 116 -0.82 3.25 -12.09
C LEU A 116 -1.47 4.43 -12.84
N ARG A 117 -2.58 4.18 -13.55
CA ARG A 117 -3.27 5.19 -14.37
C ARG A 117 -3.91 6.29 -13.54
N ASP A 118 -4.38 5.96 -12.35
CA ASP A 118 -5.12 6.89 -11.49
C ASP A 118 -4.15 7.81 -10.74
N TYR A 119 -2.90 7.37 -10.58
CA TYR A 119 -1.83 8.09 -9.91
C TYR A 119 -0.92 8.89 -10.87
N LYS A 120 -1.26 9.03 -12.16
CA LYS A 120 -0.41 9.70 -13.16
C LYS A 120 0.01 11.13 -12.82
N LEU A 121 -0.80 11.82 -12.02
CA LEU A 121 -0.57 13.22 -11.62
C LEU A 121 -0.03 13.31 -10.18
N ALA A 122 0.36 12.18 -9.58
CA ALA A 122 0.98 12.15 -8.27
C ALA A 122 2.40 12.75 -8.35
N PRO A 123 2.80 13.59 -7.37
CA PRO A 123 4.10 14.27 -7.38
C PRO A 123 5.25 13.41 -6.83
N LEU A 124 4.99 12.12 -6.56
CA LEU A 124 5.96 11.16 -6.03
C LEU A 124 5.99 9.90 -6.93
N PRO A 125 7.08 9.13 -6.90
CA PRO A 125 7.19 7.89 -7.67
C PRO A 125 6.07 6.90 -7.36
N ILE A 126 5.52 6.31 -8.42
CA ILE A 126 4.47 5.30 -8.35
C ILE A 126 4.97 4.05 -9.07
N PHE A 127 4.83 2.90 -8.44
CA PHE A 127 5.25 1.62 -9.01
C PHE A 127 4.14 0.58 -8.89
N SER A 128 4.04 -0.29 -9.89
CA SER A 128 3.37 -1.57 -9.69
C SER A 128 4.23 -2.45 -8.78
N PRO A 129 3.64 -3.45 -8.10
CA PRO A 129 4.40 -4.44 -7.33
C PRO A 129 5.59 -5.00 -8.12
N LYS A 130 5.36 -5.40 -9.37
CA LYS A 130 6.39 -5.92 -10.28
C LYS A 130 7.51 -4.92 -10.58
N GLU A 131 7.17 -3.67 -10.89
CA GLU A 131 8.16 -2.63 -11.19
C GLU A 131 9.01 -2.31 -9.97
N PHE A 132 8.39 -2.23 -8.78
CA PHE A 132 9.09 -1.97 -7.54
C PHE A 132 10.07 -3.10 -7.18
N LEU A 133 9.62 -4.37 -7.27
CA LEU A 133 10.46 -5.54 -6.99
C LEU A 133 11.69 -5.58 -7.91
N LYS A 134 11.52 -5.26 -9.19
CA LYS A 134 12.65 -5.15 -10.11
C LYS A 134 13.63 -4.06 -9.67
N LYS A 135 13.13 -2.84 -9.39
CA LYS A 135 13.94 -1.69 -8.98
C LYS A 135 14.76 -1.98 -7.73
N ILE A 136 14.13 -2.49 -6.68
CA ILE A 136 14.82 -2.73 -5.40
C ILE A 136 15.84 -3.87 -5.49
N THR A 137 15.63 -4.84 -6.37
CA THR A 137 16.59 -5.93 -6.61
C THR A 137 17.81 -5.41 -7.38
N GLU A 138 17.60 -4.55 -8.38
CA GLU A 138 18.66 -3.91 -9.16
C GLU A 138 19.51 -2.96 -8.30
N GLU A 139 18.88 -2.17 -7.42
CA GLU A 139 19.59 -1.29 -6.49
C GLU A 139 20.54 -2.07 -5.57
N LYS A 140 20.08 -3.20 -5.02
CA LYS A 140 20.92 -4.03 -4.15
C LYS A 140 22.07 -4.71 -4.87
N ALA A 141 21.84 -5.19 -6.09
CA ALA A 141 22.90 -5.78 -6.91
C ALA A 141 23.99 -4.76 -7.30
N SER A 142 23.71 -3.46 -7.22
CA SER A 142 24.68 -2.39 -7.46
C SER A 142 25.43 -1.92 -6.22
N GLU A 143 24.99 -2.33 -5.03
CA GLU A 143 25.63 -2.02 -3.74
C GLU A 143 26.61 -3.13 -3.27
N GLU A 144 26.57 -4.31 -3.89
CA GLU A 144 27.49 -5.45 -3.70
C GLU A 144 28.69 -5.43 -4.66
#